data_AF-A0A7J3HC04-F1
#
_entry.id   AF-A0A7J3HC04-F1
#
_cell.length_a   1.000
_cell.length_b   1.000
_cell.length_c   1.000
_cell.angle_alpha   90.00
_cell.angle_beta   90.00
_cell.angle_gamma   90.00
#
_symmetry.space_group_name_H-M   'P 1'
#
loop_
_entity.id
_entity.type
_entity.pdbx_description
1 polymer ?
#
loop_
_entity_poly.entity_id
_entity_poly.type
_entity_poly.pdbx_seq_one_letter_code
_entity_poly.pdbx_strand_id
1 'polypeptide(L)' 'MHRICVRAVGLFEEPVCLDLRECISVGDLVAKVFDLRGVKTDLEVIAVSDGFKTLKFSEDACSYKELIVFRLFRGG' A
#
# COMPACT_ATOMS: atom_id res chain seq x y z
N MET A 1 18.12 2.58 -2.92
CA MET A 1 17.22 2.88 -1.79
C MET A 1 15.97 3.51 -2.37
N HIS A 2 14.82 2.86 -2.24
CA HIS A 2 13.56 3.25 -2.87
C HIS A 2 12.65 3.86 -1.82
N ARG A 3 12.21 5.11 -2.02
CA ARG A 3 11.23 5.75 -1.15
C ARG A 3 9.85 5.62 -1.78
N ILE A 4 8.94 4.95 -1.09
CA ILE A 4 7.57 4.73 -1.56
C ILE A 4 6.61 5.30 -0.54
N CYS A 5 5.66 6.11 -0.99
CA CYS A 5 4.60 6.63 -0.15
C CYS A 5 3.29 5.87 -0.37
N VAL A 6 2.60 5.62 0.73
CA VAL A 6 1.38 4.83 0.81
C VAL A 6 0.26 5.69 1.38
N ARG A 7 -0.84 5.84 0.64
CA ARG A 7 -2.05 6.51 1.12
C ARG A 7 -3.17 5.50 1.29
N ALA A 8 -3.62 5.25 2.51
CA ALA A 8 -4.79 4.42 2.78
C ALA A 8 -6.02 5.29 3.02
N VAL A 9 -6.89 5.40 2.01
CA VAL A 9 -8.07 6.26 2.04
C VAL A 9 -9.05 5.76 3.08
N GLY A 10 -9.50 6.66 3.97
CA GLY A 10 -10.42 6.34 5.06
C GLY A 10 -9.76 5.64 6.26
N LEU A 11 -8.45 5.42 6.23
CA LEU A 11 -7.66 4.85 7.33
C LEU A 11 -6.62 5.83 7.88
N PHE A 12 -5.90 6.53 6.99
CA PHE A 12 -4.85 7.47 7.37
C PHE A 12 -5.17 8.87 6.87
N GLU A 13 -4.98 9.88 7.74
CA GLU A 13 -5.11 11.29 7.35
C GLU A 13 -3.97 11.71 6.40
N GLU A 14 -2.75 11.20 6.64
CA GLU A 14 -1.56 11.51 5.88
C GLU A 14 -0.92 10.26 5.24
N PRO A 15 -0.22 10.41 4.10
CA PRO A 15 0.51 9.32 3.49
C PRO A 15 1.66 8.84 4.38
N VAL A 16 1.89 7.53 4.41
CA VAL A 16 3.00 6.88 5.11
C VAL A 16 4.09 6.57 4.10
N CYS A 17 5.27 7.16 4.24
CA CYS A 17 6.40 6.86 3.38
C CYS A 17 7.36 5.87 4.03
N LEU A 18 7.79 4.87 3.28
CA LEU A 18 8.77 3.88 3.69
C LEU A 18 9.99 3.92 2.79
N ASP A 19 11.16 3.82 3.41
CA ASP A 19 12.42 3.61 2.71
C ASP A 19 12.73 2.12 2.65
N LEU A 20 12.75 1.58 1.43
CA LEU A 20 13.04 0.19 1.16
C LEU A 20 14.48 0.02 0.65
N ARG A 21 15.22 -0.88 1.32
CA ARG A 21 16.55 -1.32 0.88
C ARG A 21 16.46 -2.40 -0.19
N GLU A 22 15.54 -3.32 -0.01
CA GLU A 22 15.20 -4.39 -0.95
C GLU A 22 13.76 -4.22 -1.41
N CYS A 23 13.52 -4.60 -2.66
CA CYS A 23 12.21 -4.51 -3.25
C CYS A 23 11.31 -5.63 -2.75
N ILE A 24 10.09 -5.26 -2.39
CA ILE A 24 9.08 -6.15 -1.83
C ILE A 24 7.82 -6.09 -2.69
N SER A 25 6.95 -7.08 -2.51
CA SER A 25 5.67 -7.07 -3.21
C SER A 25 4.78 -5.91 -2.70
N VAL A 26 3.85 -5.47 -3.54
CA VAL A 26 2.82 -4.49 -3.14
C VAL A 26 2.03 -4.99 -1.92
N GLY A 27 1.74 -6.29 -1.83
CA GLY A 27 1.07 -6.90 -0.67
C GLY A 27 1.89 -6.78 0.61
N ASP A 28 3.18 -7.08 0.55
CA ASP A 28 4.07 -6.96 1.72
C ASP A 28 4.22 -5.50 2.15
N LEU A 29 4.23 -4.57 1.20
CA LEU A 29 4.25 -3.14 1.49
C LEU A 29 3.01 -2.72 2.29
N VAL A 30 1.81 -3.20 1.89
CA VAL A 30 0.56 -2.93 2.61
C VAL A 30 0.61 -3.47 4.02
N ALA A 31 0.93 -4.76 4.16
CA ALA A 31 0.97 -5.43 5.45
C ALA A 31 1.90 -4.67 6.40
N LYS A 32 3.09 -4.29 5.92
CA LYS A 32 4.07 -3.53 6.70
C LYS A 32 3.57 -2.15 7.12
N VAL A 33 2.90 -1.40 6.23
CA VAL A 33 2.32 -0.10 6.59
C VAL A 33 1.21 -0.25 7.62
N PHE A 34 0.39 -1.29 7.49
CA PHE A 34 -0.75 -1.52 8.38
C PHE A 34 -0.28 -1.97 9.76
N ASP A 35 0.72 -2.85 9.83
CA ASP A 35 1.37 -3.23 11.08
C ASP A 35 1.98 -2.01 11.78
N LEU A 36 2.69 -1.13 11.04
CA LEU A 36 3.27 0.10 11.60
C LEU A 36 2.21 1.05 12.17
N ARG A 37 0.99 1.03 11.63
CA ARG A 37 -0.13 1.86 12.08
C ARG A 37 -1.09 1.11 13.03
N GLY A 38 -0.79 -0.13 13.40
CA GLY A 38 -1.63 -0.96 14.26
C GLY A 38 -2.99 -1.33 13.66
N VAL A 39 -3.12 -1.31 12.33
CA VAL A 39 -4.36 -1.64 11.62
C VAL A 39 -4.40 -3.14 11.36
N LYS A 40 -5.44 -3.81 11.88
CA LYS A 40 -5.77 -5.19 11.51
C LYS A 40 -6.85 -5.17 10.45
N THR A 41 -6.51 -5.55 9.23
CA THR A 41 -7.50 -5.77 8.17
C THR A 41 -7.12 -6.97 7.34
N ASP A 42 -8.14 -7.60 6.78
CA ASP A 42 -7.95 -8.61 5.75
C ASP A 42 -7.43 -7.94 4.47
N LEU A 43 -6.44 -8.55 3.82
CA LEU A 43 -5.90 -8.05 2.55
C LEU A 43 -6.88 -8.29 1.40
N GLU A 44 -7.80 -9.25 1.54
CA GLU A 44 -8.77 -9.62 0.50
C GLU A 44 -9.76 -8.49 0.17
N VAL A 45 -9.96 -7.53 1.09
CA VAL A 45 -10.87 -6.39 0.91
C VAL A 45 -10.18 -5.11 0.43
N ILE A 46 -8.88 -5.18 0.11
CA ILE A 46 -8.08 -4.02 -0.25
C ILE A 46 -7.91 -3.97 -1.77
N ALA A 47 -8.20 -2.83 -2.38
CA ALA A 47 -7.68 -2.53 -3.70
C ALA A 47 -6.52 -1.54 -3.63
N VAL A 48 -5.55 -1.80 -4.48
CA VAL A 48 -4.34 -0.99 -4.62
C VAL A 48 -4.34 -0.30 -5.97
N SER A 49 -3.92 0.95 -6.03
CA SER A 49 -3.75 1.70 -7.27
C SER A 49 -2.57 2.65 -7.18
N ASP A 50 -1.93 2.95 -8.31
CA ASP A 50 -0.97 4.04 -8.45
C ASP A 50 -1.63 5.39 -8.85
N GLY A 51 -2.97 5.43 -8.86
CA GLY A 51 -3.77 6.57 -9.34
C GLY A 51 -4.18 6.47 -10.81
N PHE A 52 -3.59 5.56 -11.59
CA PHE A 52 -3.91 5.34 -13.00
C PHE A 52 -4.50 3.97 -13.26
N LYS A 53 -3.96 2.94 -12.61
CA LYS A 53 -4.40 1.55 -12.74
C LYS A 53 -4.49 0.87 -11.38
N THR A 54 -5.25 -0.22 -11.33
CA THR A 54 -5.23 -1.13 -10.19
C THR A 54 -3.95 -1.96 -10.22
N LEU A 55 -3.30 -2.11 -9.07
CA LEU A 55 -2.10 -2.93 -8.89
C LEU A 55 -2.48 -4.28 -8.28
N LYS A 56 -1.77 -5.33 -8.68
CA LYS A 56 -1.83 -6.65 -8.06
C LYS A 56 -0.88 -6.69 -6.89
N PHE A 57 -1.24 -7.40 -5.83
CA PHE A 57 -0.40 -7.57 -4.65
C PHE A 57 0.95 -8.23 -4.95
N SER A 58 1.02 -9.07 -5.99
CA SER A 58 2.24 -9.73 -6.42
C SER A 58 3.16 -8.84 -7.28
N GLU A 59 2.73 -7.64 -7.68
CA GLU A 59 3.61 -6.70 -8.38
C GLU A 59 4.70 -6.17 -7.45
N ASP A 60 5.86 -5.84 -8.00
CA ASP A 60 6.99 -5.27 -7.27
C ASP A 60 6.71 -3.79 -6.94
N ALA A 61 6.65 -3.46 -5.65
CA ALA A 61 6.39 -2.11 -5.17
C ALA A 61 7.43 -1.09 -5.67
N CYS A 62 8.69 -1.49 -5.84
CA CYS A 62 9.75 -0.60 -6.32
C CYS A 62 9.56 -0.12 -7.77
N SER A 63 8.67 -0.76 -8.52
CA SER A 63 8.35 -0.35 -9.89
C SER A 63 7.56 0.96 -9.94
N TYR A 64 6.98 1.39 -8.80
CA TYR A 64 6.16 2.60 -8.69
C TYR A 64 6.92 3.69 -7.93
N LYS A 65 6.96 4.89 -8.50
CA LYS A 65 7.90 5.93 -8.09
C LYS A 65 7.37 6.99 -7.11
N GLU A 66 6.05 7.09 -6.90
CA GLU A 66 5.50 8.28 -6.21
C GLU A 66 4.48 7.95 -5.11
N LEU A 67 3.31 7.43 -5.47
CA LEU A 67 2.25 7.20 -4.48
C LEU A 67 1.45 5.95 -4.80
N ILE A 68 1.41 5.02 -3.86
CA ILE A 68 0.52 3.87 -3.91
C ILE A 68 -0.69 4.17 -3.01
N VAL A 69 -1.87 4.13 -3.59
CA VAL A 69 -3.14 4.41 -2.94
C VAL A 69 -3.88 3.10 -2.67
N PHE A 70 -4.32 2.93 -1.43
CA PHE A 70 -5.09 1.78 -0.98
C PHE A 70 -6.49 2.24 -0.60
N ARG A 71 -7.50 1.51 -1.06
CA ARG A 71 -8.90 1.70 -0.66
C ARG A 71 -9.42 0.41 -0.06
N LEU A 72 -10.00 0.50 1.13
CA LEU A 72 -10.81 -0.58 1.69
C LEU A 72 -12.18 -0.57 1.02
N PHE A 73 -12.59 -1.71 0.47
CA PHE A 73 -14.00 -1.94 0.20
C PHE A 73 -14.62 -2.51 1.46
N ARG A 74 -15.59 -1.80 2.06
CA ARG A 74 -16.51 -2.46 2.97
C ARG A 74 -17.34 -3.41 2.13
N GLY A 75 -17.13 -4.71 2.29
CA GLY A 75 -18.03 -5.73 1.74
C GLY A 75 -19.46 -5.41 2.17
N GLY A 76 -20.35 -5.30 1.18
CA GLY A 76 -21.78 -5.19 1.39
C GLY A 76 -22.42 -6.54 1.66
#